data_AF-A0A482X2U7-F1
#
_entry.id   AF-A0A482X2U7-F1
#
_cell.length_a   1.000
_cell.length_b   1.000
_cell.length_c   1.000
_cell.angle_alpha   90.00
_cell.angle_beta   90.00
_cell.angle_gamma   90.00
#
_symmetry.space_group_name_H-M   'P 1'
#
loop_
_entity.id
_entity.type
_entity.pdbx_description
1 polymer ?
#
loop_
_entity_poly.entity_id
_entity_poly.type
_entity_poly.pdbx_seq_one_letter_code
_entity_poly.pdbx_strand_id
1 'polypeptide(L)'
;MQENNMETNNEIQERSDEFLNEVNGTLNNVAENLRGLITDLNTPPSNVGIAPEIARLQHETQTIRENLEFLIAPFLNGAKKAVDLPGLRWYDSTMTEGVSELEAVKTKYANLQREWESQQEHIGKLQSEIFKLRNQLQHQTSYCTTLGSIMGTLVWKASRIPPVVELLLAGNKLPDFCSIVSGTLVSFLETYNREFPDQKTDEMQFILSLGGTVANIAASTDGRQFLTGNKYGRELLDQVLNILPHIPPVSGDTLKRILLMTLYNLSINQNGLLMLQDQQSLLVTMHRHIHSDRTPELKLMSLRLLQSISYEITSLKVLQNILQQIPLETIRELTITGDAEIRVVAQDVVTNLESALQKLTEKAPSQDKISYDDCFMVQNYSQQQQQQQQPSQQTQQQSSVDSALNRQQTSQQQQQSLQQQQNQQQQQTILQQQQQQQNSQQI
;
A
#
# COMPACT_ATOMS: atom_id res chain seq x y z
N MET A 1 -78.49 21.08 48.49
CA MET A 1 -77.88 19.87 47.91
C MET A 1 -77.64 19.96 46.40
N GLN A 2 -78.35 20.83 45.64
CA GLN A 2 -78.04 21.05 44.22
C GLN A 2 -76.90 22.05 43.95
N GLU A 3 -76.67 23.04 44.82
CA GLU A 3 -75.56 24.00 44.66
C GLU A 3 -74.17 23.39 44.93
N ASN A 4 -74.01 22.57 45.98
CA ASN A 4 -72.73 21.89 46.23
C ASN A 4 -72.31 20.91 45.12
N ASN A 5 -73.26 20.34 44.36
CA ASN A 5 -72.93 19.47 43.22
C ASN A 5 -72.50 20.26 41.97
N MET A 6 -72.88 21.54 41.84
CA MET A 6 -72.44 22.40 40.75
C MET A 6 -71.02 22.92 40.97
N GLU A 7 -70.67 23.31 42.20
CA GLU A 7 -69.32 23.74 42.55
C GLU A 7 -68.30 22.60 42.41
N THR A 8 -68.63 21.40 42.87
CA THR A 8 -67.73 20.23 42.75
C THR A 8 -67.53 19.80 41.29
N ASN A 9 -68.55 19.91 40.43
CA ASN A 9 -68.43 19.60 39.00
C ASN A 9 -67.61 20.65 38.25
N ASN A 10 -67.71 21.94 38.62
CA ASN A 10 -66.88 22.98 38.02
C ASN A 10 -65.41 22.84 38.42
N GLU A 11 -65.09 22.50 39.68
CA GLU A 11 -63.70 22.25 40.10
C GLU A 11 -63.08 21.04 39.41
N ILE A 12 -63.86 19.97 39.17
CA ILE A 12 -63.39 18.77 38.45
C ILE A 12 -63.17 19.08 36.96
N GLN A 13 -64.05 19.86 36.35
CA GLN A 13 -63.92 20.31 34.96
C GLN A 13 -62.69 21.19 34.79
N GLU A 14 -62.47 22.14 35.70
CA GLU A 14 -61.35 23.08 35.66
C GLU A 14 -60.00 22.36 35.83
N ARG A 15 -59.93 21.38 36.75
CA ARG A 15 -58.76 20.48 36.88
C ARG A 15 -58.52 19.60 35.67
N SER A 16 -59.58 19.13 35.02
CA SER A 16 -59.48 18.33 33.79
C SER A 16 -58.95 19.17 32.63
N ASP A 17 -59.41 20.41 32.50
CA ASP A 17 -58.96 21.33 31.45
C ASP A 17 -57.51 21.78 31.70
N GLU A 18 -57.13 22.00 32.96
CA GLU A 18 -55.75 22.31 33.35
C GLU A 18 -54.79 21.15 33.03
N PHE A 19 -55.18 19.91 33.35
CA PHE A 19 -54.42 18.72 33.00
C PHE A 19 -54.31 18.51 31.48
N LEU A 20 -55.40 18.68 30.72
CA LEU A 20 -55.37 18.56 29.25
C LEU A 20 -54.49 19.64 28.61
N ASN A 21 -54.48 20.85 29.16
CA ASN A 21 -53.59 21.92 28.71
C ASN A 21 -52.11 21.60 29.01
N GLU A 22 -51.81 21.01 30.17
CA GLU A 22 -50.45 20.58 30.52
C GLU A 22 -49.97 19.42 29.62
N VAL A 23 -50.84 18.45 29.35
CA VAL A 23 -50.57 17.34 28.42
C VAL A 23 -50.35 17.87 27.00
N ASN A 24 -51.20 18.79 26.53
CA ASN A 24 -51.06 19.40 25.21
C ASN A 24 -49.78 20.25 25.09
N GLY A 25 -49.43 20.99 26.15
CA GLY A 25 -48.16 21.74 26.22
C GLY A 25 -46.95 20.82 26.16
N THR A 26 -46.98 19.70 26.90
CA THR A 26 -45.90 18.70 26.90
C THR A 26 -45.76 18.03 25.54
N LEU A 27 -46.88 17.66 24.90
CA LEU A 27 -46.88 17.06 23.57
C LEU A 27 -46.36 18.01 22.48
N ASN A 28 -46.73 19.29 22.54
CA ASN A 28 -46.21 20.29 21.60
C ASN A 28 -44.70 20.52 21.79
N ASN A 29 -44.20 20.53 23.02
CA ASN A 29 -42.77 20.61 23.28
C ASN A 29 -42.02 19.38 22.75
N VAL A 30 -42.58 18.18 22.92
CA VAL A 30 -42.01 16.95 22.36
C VAL A 30 -42.03 17.00 20.82
N ALA A 31 -43.10 17.50 20.21
CA ALA A 31 -43.22 17.62 18.77
C ALA A 31 -42.19 18.62 18.17
N GLU A 32 -42.00 19.78 18.79
CA GLU A 32 -41.01 20.78 18.36
C GLU A 32 -39.58 20.26 18.56
N ASN A 33 -39.28 19.58 19.67
CA ASN A 33 -37.96 18.98 19.90
C ASN A 33 -37.65 17.87 18.88
N LEU A 34 -38.64 17.03 18.54
CA LEU A 34 -38.49 16.02 17.49
C LEU A 34 -38.31 16.66 16.11
N ARG A 35 -38.96 17.80 15.84
CA ARG A 35 -38.78 18.55 14.60
C ARG A 35 -37.39 19.17 14.49
N GLY A 36 -36.86 19.70 15.59
CA GLY A 36 -35.47 20.16 15.69
C GLY A 36 -34.48 19.03 15.39
N LEU A 37 -34.67 17.88 16.05
CA LEU A 37 -33.84 16.68 15.85
C LEU A 37 -33.85 16.18 14.40
N ILE A 38 -35.01 16.16 13.73
CA ILE A 38 -35.13 15.77 12.31
C ILE A 38 -34.42 16.77 11.40
N THR A 39 -34.42 18.05 11.76
CA THR A 39 -33.73 19.09 11.00
C THR A 39 -32.22 18.94 11.12
N ASP A 40 -31.73 18.63 12.32
CA ASP A 40 -30.31 18.37 12.57
C ASP A 40 -29.83 17.07 11.88
N LEU A 41 -30.66 16.02 11.87
CA LEU A 41 -30.37 14.75 11.17
C LEU A 41 -30.38 14.88 9.63
N ASN A 42 -31.08 15.86 9.07
CA ASN A 42 -31.10 16.14 7.63
C ASN A 42 -29.96 17.06 7.17
N THR A 43 -29.15 17.59 8.10
CA THR A 43 -27.87 18.22 7.73
C THR A 43 -26.83 17.11 7.51
N PRO A 44 -26.30 16.92 6.29
CA PRO A 44 -25.46 15.76 6.00
C PRO A 44 -24.09 15.91 6.68
N PRO A 45 -23.68 15.01 7.59
CA PRO A 45 -22.26 14.87 7.89
C PRO A 45 -21.61 14.18 6.69
N SER A 46 -20.49 14.71 6.25
CA SER A 46 -19.69 14.11 5.19
C SER A 46 -19.25 12.71 5.61
N ASN A 47 -19.90 11.70 5.05
CA ASN A 47 -19.36 10.36 4.83
C ASN A 47 -18.94 9.57 6.09
N VAL A 48 -19.90 9.10 6.88
CA VAL A 48 -19.72 7.94 7.77
C VAL A 48 -20.99 7.08 7.69
N GLY A 49 -20.83 5.77 7.49
CA GLY A 49 -21.90 4.80 7.25
C GLY A 49 -22.81 4.52 8.44
N ILE A 50 -23.48 5.54 8.98
CA ILE A 50 -24.44 5.49 10.09
C ILE A 50 -25.89 5.39 9.57
N ALA A 51 -26.08 5.43 8.24
CA ALA A 51 -27.40 5.36 7.60
C ALA A 51 -28.31 4.19 8.05
N PRO A 52 -27.81 2.95 8.30
CA PRO A 52 -28.67 1.85 8.74
C PRO A 52 -29.18 2.03 10.18
N GLU A 53 -28.35 2.59 11.06
CA GLU A 53 -28.71 2.85 12.46
C GLU A 53 -29.66 4.04 12.59
N ILE A 54 -29.48 5.08 11.75
CA ILE A 54 -30.41 6.20 11.64
C ILE A 54 -31.77 5.72 11.14
N ALA A 55 -31.81 4.86 10.12
CA ALA A 55 -33.07 4.30 9.62
C ALA A 55 -33.80 3.44 10.67
N ARG A 56 -33.05 2.69 11.48
CA ARG A 56 -33.60 1.91 12.60
C ARG A 56 -34.17 2.80 13.71
N LEU A 57 -33.44 3.85 14.11
CA LEU A 57 -33.91 4.80 15.11
C LEU A 57 -35.12 5.61 14.62
N GLN A 58 -35.16 5.98 13.34
CA GLN A 58 -36.33 6.61 12.72
C GLN A 58 -37.55 5.69 12.75
N HIS A 59 -37.36 4.40 12.47
CA HIS A 59 -38.43 3.41 12.56
C HIS A 59 -38.94 3.25 14.00
N GLU A 60 -38.04 3.10 14.99
CA GLU A 60 -38.40 2.99 16.39
C GLU A 60 -39.11 4.26 16.91
N THR A 61 -38.68 5.45 16.48
CA THR A 61 -39.34 6.72 16.83
C THR A 61 -40.76 6.81 16.24
N GLN A 62 -40.95 6.34 15.00
CA GLN A 62 -42.26 6.31 14.35
C GLN A 62 -43.20 5.30 15.05
N THR A 63 -42.69 4.14 15.45
CA THR A 63 -43.47 3.16 16.23
C THR A 63 -43.89 3.71 17.59
N ILE A 64 -43.02 4.46 18.28
CA ILE A 64 -43.37 5.11 19.55
C ILE A 64 -44.47 6.16 19.34
N ARG A 65 -44.41 6.93 18.24
CA ARG A 65 -45.45 7.91 17.88
C ARG A 65 -46.81 7.24 17.63
N GLU A 66 -46.83 6.16 16.84
CA GLU A 66 -48.05 5.40 16.54
C GLU A 66 -48.65 4.76 17.80
N ASN A 67 -47.81 4.26 18.70
CA ASN A 67 -48.26 3.71 19.99
C ASN A 67 -48.85 4.79 20.90
N LEU A 68 -48.27 6.00 20.91
CA LEU A 68 -48.82 7.14 21.65
C LEU A 68 -50.17 7.58 21.08
N GLU A 69 -50.31 7.64 19.75
CA GLU A 69 -51.60 7.95 19.12
C GLU A 69 -52.67 6.88 19.45
N PHE A 70 -52.29 5.60 19.45
CA PHE A 70 -53.17 4.49 19.83
C PHE A 70 -53.60 4.56 21.30
N LEU A 71 -52.70 4.94 22.21
CA LEU A 71 -53.00 5.07 23.65
C LEU A 71 -53.87 6.30 23.95
N ILE A 72 -53.69 7.41 23.21
CA ILE A 72 -54.38 8.67 23.45
C ILE A 72 -55.76 8.73 22.74
N ALA A 73 -55.92 8.06 21.59
CA ALA A 73 -57.15 8.09 20.81
C ALA A 73 -58.41 7.59 21.56
N PRO A 74 -58.37 6.53 22.39
CA PRO A 74 -59.49 6.10 23.22
C PRO A 74 -59.87 7.12 24.29
N PHE A 75 -58.91 7.87 24.84
CA PHE A 75 -59.15 8.92 25.82
C PHE A 75 -59.84 10.14 25.21
N LEU A 76 -59.38 10.59 24.05
CA LEU A 76 -60.00 11.70 23.31
C LEU A 76 -61.40 11.34 22.77
N ASN A 77 -61.61 10.09 22.36
CA ASN A 77 -62.91 9.62 21.89
C ASN A 77 -63.86 9.22 23.02
N GLY A 78 -63.34 8.77 24.17
CA GLY A 78 -64.09 8.46 25.37
C GLY A 78 -64.60 9.71 26.09
N ALA A 79 -63.79 10.77 26.14
CA ALA A 79 -64.20 12.09 26.66
C ALA A 79 -65.36 12.72 25.86
N LYS A 80 -65.53 12.35 24.58
CA LYS A 80 -66.66 12.79 23.75
C LYS A 80 -67.94 11.95 23.91
N LYS A 81 -67.91 10.82 24.61
CA LYS A 81 -69.06 9.91 24.79
C LYS A 81 -69.49 9.70 26.24
N ALA A 82 -68.87 10.36 27.21
CA ALA A 82 -69.28 10.30 28.61
C ALA A 82 -70.31 11.41 28.95
N VAL A 83 -71.47 11.35 28.30
CA VAL A 83 -72.73 11.87 28.86
C VAL A 83 -73.63 10.65 28.98
N ASP A 84 -73.93 10.30 30.22
CA ASP A 84 -74.85 9.25 30.71
C ASP A 84 -74.33 7.83 30.97
N LEU A 85 -74.54 7.43 32.23
CA LEU A 85 -74.72 6.10 32.84
C LEU A 85 -73.58 5.46 33.69
N PRO A 86 -73.98 4.70 34.76
CA PRO A 86 -73.16 4.41 35.92
C PRO A 86 -72.28 3.17 35.72
N GLY A 87 -70.97 3.37 35.87
CA GLY A 87 -69.97 2.31 35.80
C GLY A 87 -68.60 2.77 36.31
N LEU A 88 -68.56 3.35 37.51
CA LEU A 88 -67.32 3.92 38.10
C LEU A 88 -66.17 2.91 38.27
N ARG A 89 -66.41 1.59 38.18
CA ARG A 89 -65.39 0.56 38.45
C ARG A 89 -64.56 0.14 37.23
N TRP A 90 -65.14 0.15 36.03
CA TRP A 90 -64.40 -0.20 34.80
C TRP A 90 -63.55 0.98 34.32
N TYR A 91 -64.08 2.20 34.46
CA TYR A 91 -63.38 3.43 34.13
C TYR A 91 -62.15 3.63 35.01
N ASP A 92 -62.25 3.35 36.31
CA ASP A 92 -61.14 3.47 37.26
C ASP A 92 -60.03 2.42 37.00
N SER A 93 -60.41 1.19 36.61
CA SER A 93 -59.44 0.14 36.27
C SER A 93 -58.71 0.37 34.95
N THR A 94 -59.41 0.88 33.92
CA THR A 94 -58.79 1.22 32.62
C THR A 94 -57.96 2.50 32.72
N MET A 95 -58.39 3.47 33.53
CA MET A 95 -57.61 4.68 33.80
C MET A 95 -56.32 4.37 34.55
N THR A 96 -56.37 3.50 35.57
CA THR A 96 -55.18 3.08 36.32
C THR A 96 -54.19 2.27 35.48
N GLU A 97 -54.67 1.41 34.58
CA GLU A 97 -53.83 0.67 33.62
C GLU A 97 -53.16 1.62 32.61
N GLY A 98 -53.92 2.55 32.03
CA GLY A 98 -53.37 3.56 31.10
C GLY A 98 -52.36 4.51 31.75
N VAL A 99 -52.58 4.90 33.01
CA VAL A 99 -51.62 5.69 33.80
C VAL A 99 -50.33 4.90 34.05
N SER A 100 -50.44 3.60 34.35
CA SER A 100 -49.28 2.72 34.55
C SER A 100 -48.48 2.53 33.26
N GLU A 101 -49.15 2.36 32.12
CA GLU A 101 -48.48 2.25 30.81
C GLU A 101 -47.80 3.56 30.41
N LEU A 102 -48.44 4.70 30.66
CA LEU A 102 -47.85 6.02 30.43
C LEU A 102 -46.58 6.23 31.26
N GLU A 103 -46.59 5.86 32.54
CA GLU A 103 -45.40 5.95 33.40
C GLU A 103 -44.28 4.99 32.94
N ALA A 104 -44.63 3.80 32.46
CA ALA A 104 -43.66 2.88 31.88
C ALA A 104 -43.02 3.44 30.60
N VAL A 105 -43.80 4.10 29.73
CA VAL A 105 -43.30 4.75 28.51
C VAL A 105 -42.43 5.97 28.85
N LYS A 106 -42.84 6.82 29.79
CA LYS A 106 -42.02 7.94 30.27
C LYS A 106 -40.66 7.48 30.79
N THR A 107 -40.66 6.40 31.57
CA THR A 107 -39.42 5.81 32.12
C THR A 107 -38.51 5.29 31.00
N LYS A 108 -39.07 4.59 30.00
CA LYS A 108 -38.31 4.13 28.83
C LYS A 108 -37.72 5.29 28.03
N TYR A 109 -38.51 6.34 27.78
CA TYR A 109 -38.03 7.54 27.10
C TYR A 109 -36.87 8.20 27.86
N ALA A 110 -37.01 8.38 29.18
CA ALA A 110 -35.95 8.95 30.01
C ALA A 110 -34.66 8.09 30.01
N ASN A 111 -34.78 6.76 29.97
CA ASN A 111 -33.63 5.86 29.82
C ASN A 111 -32.95 6.04 28.46
N LEU A 112 -33.72 6.05 27.37
CA LEU A 112 -33.21 6.18 26.02
C LEU A 112 -32.57 7.56 25.79
N GLN A 113 -33.15 8.61 26.35
CA GLN A 113 -32.58 9.96 26.33
C GLN A 113 -31.20 10.00 27.00
N ARG A 114 -31.06 9.37 28.18
CA ARG A 114 -29.76 9.26 28.87
C ARG A 114 -28.74 8.44 28.07
N GLU A 115 -29.18 7.35 27.45
CA GLU A 115 -28.30 6.54 26.60
C GLU A 115 -27.85 7.33 25.37
N TRP A 116 -28.74 8.09 24.73
CA TRP A 116 -28.43 8.97 23.61
C TRP A 116 -27.41 10.05 24.01
N GLU A 117 -27.61 10.73 25.13
CA GLU A 117 -26.67 11.73 25.65
C GLU A 117 -25.29 11.11 25.92
N SER A 118 -25.26 9.93 26.54
CA SER A 118 -24.01 9.20 26.78
C SER A 118 -23.31 8.79 25.48
N GLN A 119 -24.07 8.38 24.46
CA GLN A 119 -23.52 8.03 23.15
C GLN A 119 -22.98 9.26 22.42
N GLN A 120 -23.67 10.41 22.50
CA GLN A 120 -23.19 11.67 21.94
C GLN A 120 -21.86 12.11 22.58
N GLU A 121 -21.74 11.99 23.90
CA GLU A 121 -20.48 12.28 24.59
C GLU A 121 -19.35 11.33 24.13
N HIS A 122 -19.64 10.03 24.00
CA HIS A 122 -18.68 9.04 23.54
C HIS A 122 -18.24 9.30 22.08
N ILE A 123 -19.17 9.64 21.19
CA ILE A 123 -18.88 10.04 19.80
C ILE A 123 -17.99 11.29 19.79
N GLY A 124 -18.29 12.29 20.61
CA GLY A 124 -17.47 13.50 20.74
C GLY A 124 -16.03 13.20 21.19
N LYS A 125 -15.85 12.27 22.14
CA LYS A 125 -14.52 11.80 22.58
C LYS A 125 -13.76 11.12 21.44
N LEU A 126 -14.40 10.18 20.73
CA LEU A 126 -13.78 9.48 19.60
C LEU A 126 -13.40 10.43 18.46
N GLN A 127 -14.26 11.40 18.13
CA GLN A 127 -13.96 12.42 17.12
C GLN A 127 -12.73 13.27 17.52
N SER A 128 -12.63 13.65 18.80
CA SER A 128 -11.46 14.35 19.33
C SER A 128 -10.19 13.51 19.22
N GLU A 129 -10.24 12.23 19.54
CA GLU A 129 -9.10 11.31 19.42
C GLU A 129 -8.68 11.11 17.97
N ILE A 130 -9.61 10.90 17.05
CA ILE A 130 -9.34 10.81 15.60
C ILE A 130 -8.64 12.08 15.11
N PHE A 131 -9.12 13.26 15.53
CA PHE A 131 -8.50 14.53 15.15
C PHE A 131 -7.06 14.64 15.69
N LYS A 132 -6.82 14.27 16.94
CA LYS A 132 -5.48 14.26 17.55
C LYS A 132 -4.54 13.30 16.81
N LEU A 133 -4.97 12.06 16.57
CA LEU A 133 -4.17 11.05 15.87
C LEU A 133 -3.87 11.46 14.44
N ARG A 134 -4.83 12.06 13.73
CA ARG A 134 -4.64 12.58 12.37
C ARG A 134 -3.57 13.68 12.35
N ASN A 135 -3.61 14.62 13.29
CA ASN A 135 -2.60 15.68 13.39
C ASN A 135 -1.23 15.11 13.74
N GLN A 136 -1.15 14.18 14.69
CA GLN A 136 0.10 13.50 15.02
C GLN A 136 0.70 12.77 13.83
N LEU A 137 -0.12 12.03 13.08
CA LEU A 137 0.30 11.33 11.88
C LEU A 137 0.79 12.31 10.80
N GLN A 138 0.10 13.43 10.59
CA GLN A 138 0.52 14.46 9.65
C GLN A 138 1.89 15.05 10.03
N HIS A 139 2.11 15.36 11.30
CA HIS A 139 3.41 15.83 11.79
C HIS A 139 4.50 14.79 11.63
N GLN A 140 4.22 13.51 11.93
CA GLN A 140 5.18 12.43 11.78
C GLN A 140 5.56 12.21 10.31
N THR A 141 4.58 12.18 9.40
CA THR A 141 4.85 12.05 7.97
C THR A 141 5.70 13.20 7.46
N SER A 142 5.37 14.44 7.81
CA SER A 142 6.17 15.61 7.42
C SER A 142 7.60 15.54 7.96
N TYR A 143 7.76 15.17 9.24
CA TYR A 143 9.08 15.01 9.84
C TYR A 143 9.89 13.90 9.15
N CYS A 144 9.30 12.74 8.90
CA CYS A 144 9.96 11.61 8.23
C CYS A 144 10.36 11.95 6.80
N THR A 145 9.52 12.65 6.04
CA THR A 145 9.83 13.10 4.68
C THR A 145 11.05 14.02 4.67
N THR A 146 11.08 15.05 5.52
CA THR A 146 12.21 15.98 5.60
C THR A 146 13.48 15.29 6.13
N LEU A 147 13.36 14.45 7.16
CA LEU A 147 14.49 13.68 7.68
C LEU A 147 15.08 12.76 6.60
N GLY A 148 14.22 12.04 5.86
CA GLY A 148 14.62 11.17 4.76
C GLY A 148 15.35 11.94 3.66
N SER A 149 14.80 13.07 3.23
CA SER A 149 15.41 13.99 2.26
C SER A 149 16.82 14.43 2.68
N ILE A 150 16.98 14.92 3.90
CA ILE A 150 18.26 15.40 4.43
C ILE A 150 19.27 14.25 4.54
N MET A 151 18.90 13.17 5.23
CA MET A 151 19.81 12.04 5.48
C MET A 151 20.18 11.32 4.19
N GLY A 152 19.21 11.11 3.29
CA GLY A 152 19.44 10.57 1.96
C GLY A 152 20.44 11.42 1.19
N THR A 153 20.26 12.74 1.17
CA THR A 153 21.18 13.67 0.49
C THR A 153 22.60 13.61 1.06
N LEU A 154 22.73 13.51 2.38
CA LEU A 154 24.03 13.37 3.04
C LEU A 154 24.72 12.06 2.64
N VAL A 155 24.01 10.92 2.66
CA VAL A 155 24.54 9.62 2.24
C VAL A 155 24.90 9.62 0.75
N TRP A 156 24.08 10.23 -0.10
CA TRP A 156 24.40 10.37 -1.52
C TRP A 156 25.68 11.17 -1.73
N LYS A 157 25.84 12.31 -1.05
CA LYS A 157 27.07 13.11 -1.13
C LYS A 157 28.28 12.37 -0.59
N ALA A 158 28.14 11.71 0.56
CA ALA A 158 29.23 10.96 1.20
C ALA A 158 29.69 9.77 0.35
N SER A 159 28.76 9.03 -0.27
CA SER A 159 29.07 7.88 -1.13
C SER A 159 29.83 8.23 -2.41
N ARG A 160 30.03 9.52 -2.72
CA ARG A 160 30.96 9.92 -3.80
C ARG A 160 32.43 9.68 -3.44
N ILE A 161 32.72 9.46 -2.16
CA ILE A 161 34.06 9.21 -1.63
C ILE A 161 34.27 7.69 -1.57
N PRO A 162 35.24 7.10 -2.30
CA PRO A 162 35.36 5.64 -2.41
C PRO A 162 35.47 4.89 -1.05
N PRO A 163 36.24 5.37 -0.06
CA PRO A 163 36.25 4.76 1.27
C PRO A 163 34.88 4.66 1.97
N VAL A 164 33.95 5.58 1.66
CA VAL A 164 32.59 5.52 2.21
C VAL A 164 31.80 4.37 1.56
N VAL A 165 31.97 4.14 0.27
CA VAL A 165 31.35 3.01 -0.43
C VAL A 165 31.88 1.69 0.11
N GLU A 166 33.19 1.59 0.34
CA GLU A 166 33.82 0.43 0.99
C GLU A 166 33.22 0.17 2.38
N LEU A 167 33.02 1.21 3.19
CA LEU A 167 32.36 1.10 4.50
C LEU A 167 30.91 0.62 4.40
N LEU A 168 30.15 1.13 3.42
CA LEU A 168 28.77 0.67 3.18
C LEU A 168 28.72 -0.81 2.79
N LEU A 169 29.66 -1.26 1.94
CA LEU A 169 29.77 -2.65 1.49
C LEU A 169 30.22 -3.60 2.60
N ALA A 170 31.12 -3.16 3.49
CA ALA A 170 31.55 -3.94 4.64
C ALA A 170 30.46 -4.04 5.73
N GLY A 171 29.50 -3.12 5.74
CA GLY A 171 28.37 -3.12 6.66
C GLY A 171 27.31 -4.16 6.33
N ASN A 172 26.56 -4.59 7.35
CA ASN A 172 25.45 -5.55 7.19
C ASN A 172 24.11 -4.91 6.79
N LYS A 173 24.07 -3.58 6.59
CA LYS A 173 22.85 -2.80 6.29
C LYS A 173 22.63 -2.51 4.83
N LEU A 174 23.58 -2.82 3.96
CA LEU A 174 23.42 -2.61 2.53
C LEU A 174 22.26 -3.44 1.91
N PRO A 175 22.03 -4.70 2.31
CA PRO A 175 20.84 -5.45 1.89
C PRO A 175 19.53 -4.75 2.26
N ASP A 176 19.38 -4.32 3.52
CA ASP A 176 18.21 -3.60 4.01
C ASP A 176 18.01 -2.30 3.20
N PHE A 177 19.10 -1.58 2.92
CA PHE A 177 19.09 -0.40 2.08
C PHE A 177 18.57 -0.72 0.68
N CYS A 178 19.07 -1.77 0.01
CA CYS A 178 18.57 -2.18 -1.31
C CYS A 178 17.06 -2.46 -1.31
N SER A 179 16.56 -3.17 -0.30
CA SER A 179 15.11 -3.42 -0.16
C SER A 179 14.32 -2.14 0.03
N ILE A 180 14.81 -1.21 0.86
CA ILE A 180 14.19 0.10 1.05
C ILE A 180 14.16 0.87 -0.27
N VAL A 181 15.27 0.93 -1.00
CA VAL A 181 15.31 1.64 -2.30
C VAL A 181 14.32 1.01 -3.27
N SER A 182 14.29 -0.32 -3.37
CA SER A 182 13.39 -1.06 -4.26
C SER A 182 11.92 -0.72 -3.97
N GLY A 183 11.48 -0.89 -2.72
CA GLY A 183 10.10 -0.60 -2.33
C GLY A 183 9.75 0.89 -2.48
N THR A 184 10.67 1.78 -2.11
CA THR A 184 10.45 3.23 -2.19
C THR A 184 10.26 3.70 -3.63
N LEU A 185 11.08 3.20 -4.58
CA LEU A 185 10.97 3.55 -5.99
C LEU A 185 9.62 3.10 -6.59
N VAL A 186 9.14 1.92 -6.21
CA VAL A 186 7.83 1.40 -6.64
C VAL A 186 6.71 2.28 -6.10
N SER A 187 6.66 2.48 -4.77
CA SER A 187 5.61 3.26 -4.13
C SER A 187 5.58 4.71 -4.64
N PHE A 188 6.75 5.29 -4.92
CA PHE A 188 6.83 6.63 -5.49
C PHE A 188 6.26 6.69 -6.90
N LEU A 189 6.58 5.72 -7.76
CA LEU A 189 6.04 5.67 -9.11
C LEU A 189 4.52 5.43 -9.11
N GLU A 190 4.02 4.57 -8.23
CA GLU A 190 2.58 4.33 -8.06
C GLU A 190 1.85 5.59 -7.61
N THR A 191 2.46 6.38 -6.72
CA THR A 191 1.90 7.64 -6.20
C THR A 191 1.88 8.73 -7.27
N TYR A 192 2.94 8.87 -8.07
CA TYR A 192 3.14 9.97 -9.02
C TYR A 192 3.12 9.53 -10.49
N ASN A 193 2.31 8.51 -10.81
CA ASN A 193 2.28 7.79 -12.09
C ASN A 193 2.20 8.64 -13.38
N ARG A 194 1.75 9.90 -13.31
CA ARG A 194 1.62 10.82 -14.45
C ARG A 194 2.70 11.89 -14.48
N GLU A 195 3.04 12.43 -13.32
CA GLU A 195 3.94 13.57 -13.19
C GLU A 195 4.58 13.57 -11.81
N PHE A 196 5.91 13.67 -11.78
CA PHE A 196 6.66 13.76 -10.54
C PHE A 196 6.62 15.17 -9.96
N PRO A 197 6.69 15.31 -8.63
CA PRO A 197 6.77 16.61 -7.97
C PRO A 197 8.06 17.36 -8.37
N ASP A 198 8.07 18.67 -8.12
CA ASP A 198 9.24 19.51 -8.40
C ASP A 198 10.50 18.96 -7.71
N GLN A 199 11.65 19.11 -8.37
CA GLN A 199 12.90 18.57 -7.86
C GLN A 199 13.31 19.12 -6.49
N LYS A 200 12.81 20.29 -6.08
CA LYS A 200 13.12 20.89 -4.78
C LYS A 200 12.29 20.30 -3.63
N THR A 201 11.28 19.47 -3.93
CA THR A 201 10.49 18.79 -2.90
C THR A 201 11.33 17.76 -2.16
N ASP A 202 11.04 17.57 -0.88
CA ASP A 202 11.75 16.61 -0.04
C ASP A 202 11.56 15.18 -0.56
N GLU A 203 10.37 14.85 -1.06
CA GLU A 203 10.07 13.56 -1.66
C GLU A 203 10.96 13.30 -2.88
N MET A 204 11.06 14.26 -3.81
CA MET A 204 11.89 14.07 -5.00
C MET A 204 13.38 14.05 -4.65
N GLN A 205 13.85 14.91 -3.74
CA GLN A 205 15.23 14.88 -3.26
C GLN A 205 15.58 13.56 -2.60
N PHE A 206 14.66 12.98 -1.82
CA PHE A 206 14.85 11.67 -1.21
C PHE A 206 15.01 10.58 -2.28
N ILE A 207 14.11 10.51 -3.26
CA ILE A 207 14.18 9.52 -4.35
C ILE A 207 15.47 9.64 -5.16
N LEU A 208 15.85 10.86 -5.54
CA LEU A 208 17.08 11.12 -6.27
C LEU A 208 18.31 10.72 -5.44
N SER A 209 18.27 10.93 -4.13
CA SER A 209 19.35 10.55 -3.22
C SER A 209 19.51 9.05 -3.07
N LEU A 210 18.41 8.30 -3.00
CA LEU A 210 18.45 6.84 -2.97
C LEU A 210 19.05 6.30 -4.27
N GLY A 211 18.53 6.71 -5.42
CA GLY A 211 19.05 6.29 -6.73
C GLY A 211 20.50 6.72 -6.93
N GLY A 212 20.85 7.93 -6.51
CA GLY A 212 22.20 8.48 -6.64
C GLY A 212 23.23 7.75 -5.78
N THR A 213 22.83 7.30 -4.58
CA THR A 213 23.67 6.44 -3.73
C THR A 213 23.93 5.10 -4.40
N VAL A 214 22.91 4.47 -4.99
CA VAL A 214 23.07 3.21 -5.74
C VAL A 214 23.98 3.41 -6.95
N ALA A 215 23.84 4.52 -7.68
CA ALA A 215 24.71 4.85 -8.82
C ALA A 215 26.18 4.97 -8.40
N ASN A 216 26.46 5.60 -7.25
CA ASN A 216 27.81 5.71 -6.68
C ASN A 216 28.36 4.34 -6.25
N ILE A 217 27.54 3.49 -5.63
CA ILE A 217 27.93 2.12 -5.28
C ILE A 217 28.32 1.35 -6.55
N ALA A 218 27.49 1.42 -7.60
CA ALA A 218 27.75 0.78 -8.89
C ALA A 218 29.03 1.31 -9.59
N ALA A 219 29.49 2.53 -9.27
CA ALA A 219 30.73 3.06 -9.82
C ALA A 219 31.97 2.29 -9.31
N SER A 220 31.89 1.66 -8.12
CA SER A 220 32.97 0.83 -7.57
C SER A 220 32.91 -0.62 -8.05
N THR A 221 34.06 -1.28 -8.20
CA THR A 221 34.12 -2.69 -8.62
C THR A 221 33.40 -3.62 -7.63
N ASP A 222 33.67 -3.47 -6.33
CA ASP A 222 33.05 -4.30 -5.28
C ASP A 222 31.55 -4.04 -5.17
N GLY A 223 31.11 -2.80 -5.38
CA GLY A 223 29.70 -2.45 -5.44
C GLY A 223 28.98 -3.13 -6.62
N ARG A 224 29.60 -3.21 -7.80
CA ARG A 224 29.04 -3.99 -8.93
C ARG A 224 28.97 -5.47 -8.62
N GLN A 225 30.00 -6.03 -8.02
CA GLN A 225 30.00 -7.44 -7.60
C GLN A 225 28.88 -7.71 -6.58
N PHE A 226 28.68 -6.82 -5.62
CA PHE A 226 27.58 -6.91 -4.67
C PHE A 226 26.22 -6.84 -5.38
N LEU A 227 25.98 -5.80 -6.20
CA LEU A 227 24.68 -5.58 -6.85
C LEU A 227 24.29 -6.73 -7.79
N THR A 228 25.26 -7.34 -8.48
CA THR A 228 25.01 -8.47 -9.39
C THR A 228 25.02 -9.84 -8.69
N GLY A 229 25.78 -9.98 -7.60
CA GLY A 229 25.98 -11.24 -6.89
C GLY A 229 25.01 -11.49 -5.72
N ASN A 230 24.60 -10.42 -5.02
CA ASN A 230 23.73 -10.50 -3.87
C ASN A 230 22.24 -10.55 -4.29
N LYS A 231 21.41 -11.31 -3.56
CA LYS A 231 19.97 -11.43 -3.81
C LYS A 231 19.26 -10.06 -3.80
N TYR A 232 19.49 -9.26 -2.76
CA TYR A 232 18.84 -7.95 -2.59
C TYR A 232 19.34 -6.92 -3.60
N GLY A 233 20.61 -7.03 -3.99
CA GLY A 233 21.18 -6.27 -5.10
C GLY A 233 20.45 -6.57 -6.41
N ARG A 234 20.31 -7.86 -6.76
CA ARG A 234 19.61 -8.27 -7.99
C ARG A 234 18.14 -7.88 -7.99
N GLU A 235 17.43 -8.06 -6.88
CA GLU A 235 16.03 -7.64 -6.75
C GLU A 235 15.87 -6.13 -7.00
N LEU A 236 16.79 -5.31 -6.47
CA LEU A 236 16.81 -3.88 -6.76
C LEU A 236 17.06 -3.60 -8.25
N LEU A 237 17.99 -4.32 -8.90
CA LEU A 237 18.26 -4.14 -10.33
C LEU A 237 17.08 -4.53 -11.21
N ASP A 238 16.42 -5.65 -10.91
CA ASP A 238 15.19 -6.07 -11.58
C ASP A 238 14.12 -4.99 -11.41
N GLN A 239 13.99 -4.42 -10.21
CA GLN A 239 13.06 -3.32 -9.98
C GLN A 239 13.41 -2.07 -10.78
N VAL A 240 14.69 -1.69 -10.85
CA VAL A 240 15.17 -0.56 -11.66
C VAL A 240 14.83 -0.76 -13.13
N LEU A 241 15.06 -1.97 -13.68
CA LEU A 241 14.70 -2.31 -15.06
C LEU A 241 13.19 -2.27 -15.31
N ASN A 242 12.39 -2.67 -14.32
CA ASN A 242 10.93 -2.66 -14.40
C ASN A 242 10.33 -1.24 -14.34
N ILE A 243 10.86 -0.35 -13.50
CA ILE A 243 10.29 1.01 -13.35
C ILE A 243 10.75 1.97 -14.46
N LEU A 244 11.96 1.79 -14.99
CA LEU A 244 12.59 2.74 -15.91
C LEU A 244 11.71 3.12 -17.12
N PRO A 245 11.01 2.19 -17.80
CA PRO A 245 10.13 2.51 -18.93
C PRO A 245 8.88 3.32 -18.55
N HIS A 246 8.49 3.26 -17.27
CA HIS A 246 7.25 3.82 -16.73
C HIS A 246 7.46 5.18 -16.06
N ILE A 247 8.70 5.60 -15.83
CA ILE A 247 8.99 6.93 -15.27
C ILE A 247 8.44 8.01 -16.22
N PRO A 248 7.66 8.99 -15.71
CA PRO A 248 7.09 10.05 -16.52
C PRO A 248 8.13 10.83 -17.35
N PRO A 249 7.79 11.23 -18.59
CA PRO A 249 8.63 12.13 -19.37
C PRO A 249 8.69 13.51 -18.71
N VAL A 250 9.83 14.22 -18.86
CA VAL A 250 10.06 15.61 -18.40
C VAL A 250 10.32 15.65 -16.89
N SER A 251 9.28 15.45 -16.08
CA SER A 251 9.39 15.52 -14.62
C SER A 251 10.27 14.40 -14.04
N GLY A 252 10.31 13.23 -14.68
CA GLY A 252 11.12 12.09 -14.26
C GLY A 252 12.51 11.97 -14.90
N ASP A 253 12.92 12.90 -15.77
CA ASP A 253 14.14 12.74 -16.58
C ASP A 253 15.42 12.69 -15.73
N THR A 254 15.43 13.39 -14.59
CA THR A 254 16.58 13.36 -13.68
C THR A 254 16.73 12.01 -13.00
N LEU A 255 15.63 11.36 -12.63
CA LEU A 255 15.67 10.00 -12.09
C LEU A 255 16.11 9.01 -13.17
N LYS A 256 15.56 9.09 -14.39
CA LYS A 256 15.98 8.25 -15.52
C LYS A 256 17.48 8.33 -15.75
N ARG A 257 18.05 9.54 -15.71
CA ARG A 257 19.49 9.74 -15.88
C ARG A 257 20.31 9.02 -14.81
N ILE A 258 19.89 9.08 -13.54
CA ILE A 258 20.56 8.40 -12.43
C ILE A 258 20.49 6.88 -12.59
N LEU A 259 19.31 6.36 -12.95
CA LEU A 259 19.12 4.92 -13.14
C LEU A 259 19.89 4.41 -14.37
N LEU A 260 19.87 5.13 -15.49
CA LEU A 260 20.69 4.79 -16.67
C LEU A 260 22.19 4.84 -16.36
N MET A 261 22.66 5.80 -15.56
CA MET A 261 24.05 5.84 -15.09
C MET A 261 24.38 4.61 -14.23
N THR A 262 23.45 4.19 -13.38
CA THR A 262 23.61 2.97 -12.57
C THR A 262 23.77 1.74 -13.47
N LEU A 263 22.91 1.59 -14.48
CA LEU A 263 22.97 0.50 -15.44
C LEU A 263 24.24 0.55 -16.30
N TYR A 264 24.69 1.73 -16.71
CA TYR A 264 25.96 1.92 -17.41
C TYR A 264 27.14 1.51 -16.55
N ASN A 265 27.17 1.92 -15.28
CA ASN A 265 28.23 1.49 -14.37
C ASN A 265 28.25 -0.03 -14.25
N LEU A 266 27.09 -0.67 -14.12
CA LEU A 266 26.95 -2.13 -14.07
C LEU A 266 27.39 -2.82 -15.36
N SER A 267 27.16 -2.24 -16.55
CA SER A 267 27.60 -2.88 -17.79
C SER A 267 29.12 -2.93 -17.96
N ILE A 268 29.89 -2.23 -17.12
CA ILE A 268 31.37 -2.28 -17.12
C ILE A 268 31.89 -3.63 -16.59
N ASN A 269 31.15 -4.35 -15.72
CA ASN A 269 31.58 -5.67 -15.25
C ASN A 269 30.85 -6.80 -15.98
N GLN A 270 31.53 -7.94 -16.16
CA GLN A 270 31.00 -9.08 -16.93
C GLN A 270 29.60 -9.53 -16.50
N ASN A 271 29.37 -9.70 -15.19
CA ASN A 271 28.07 -10.16 -14.70
C ASN A 271 26.96 -9.14 -15.03
N GLY A 272 27.23 -7.84 -14.86
CA GLY A 272 26.27 -6.79 -15.18
C GLY A 272 26.03 -6.70 -16.68
N LEU A 273 27.08 -6.80 -17.50
CA LEU A 273 26.99 -6.85 -18.96
C LEU A 273 26.05 -7.97 -19.42
N LEU A 274 26.28 -9.20 -18.94
CA LEU A 274 25.44 -10.37 -19.27
C LEU A 274 24.00 -10.21 -18.82
N MET A 275 23.77 -9.61 -17.65
CA MET A 275 22.43 -9.35 -17.13
C MET A 275 21.65 -8.36 -18.00
N LEU A 276 22.32 -7.35 -18.56
CA LEU A 276 21.68 -6.23 -19.27
C LEU A 276 21.51 -6.45 -20.77
N GLN A 277 22.41 -7.21 -21.41
CA GLN A 277 22.48 -7.37 -22.86
C GLN A 277 21.18 -7.87 -23.53
N ASP A 278 20.45 -8.78 -22.87
CA ASP A 278 19.21 -9.38 -23.42
C ASP A 278 17.92 -8.73 -22.86
N GLN A 279 18.04 -7.60 -22.14
CA GLN A 279 16.89 -6.94 -21.50
C GLN A 279 16.08 -6.14 -22.52
N GLN A 280 15.05 -6.76 -23.10
CA GLN A 280 14.19 -6.15 -24.11
C GLN A 280 13.58 -4.81 -23.64
N SER A 281 13.07 -4.75 -22.41
CA SER A 281 12.48 -3.53 -21.83
C SER A 281 13.46 -2.35 -21.78
N LEU A 282 14.72 -2.64 -21.44
CA LEU A 282 15.81 -1.66 -21.43
C LEU A 282 16.14 -1.20 -22.86
N LEU A 283 16.26 -2.13 -23.81
CA LEU A 283 16.56 -1.82 -25.21
C LEU A 283 15.49 -0.91 -25.84
N VAL A 284 14.20 -1.22 -25.62
CA VAL A 284 13.07 -0.39 -26.08
C VAL A 284 13.11 1.01 -25.44
N THR A 285 13.45 1.08 -24.16
CA THR A 285 13.56 2.36 -23.45
C THR A 285 14.72 3.21 -23.98
N MET A 286 15.89 2.60 -24.20
CA MET A 286 17.03 3.27 -24.82
C MET A 286 16.71 3.72 -26.23
N HIS A 287 16.04 2.90 -27.05
CA HIS A 287 15.61 3.29 -28.39
C HIS A 287 14.80 4.59 -28.38
N ARG A 288 13.81 4.67 -27.48
CA ARG A 288 12.96 5.86 -27.31
C ARG A 288 13.78 7.11 -26.98
N HIS A 289 14.80 6.97 -26.13
CA HIS A 289 15.69 8.09 -25.78
C HIS A 289 16.66 8.46 -26.90
N ILE A 290 17.19 7.47 -27.62
CA ILE A 290 18.09 7.66 -28.76
C ILE A 290 17.38 8.39 -29.90
N HIS A 291 16.12 8.04 -30.17
CA HIS A 291 15.31 8.67 -31.20
C HIS A 291 14.79 10.05 -30.81
N SER A 292 14.64 10.35 -29.51
CA SER A 292 14.09 11.63 -29.05
C SER A 292 15.15 12.73 -28.95
N ASP A 293 14.96 13.86 -29.65
CA ASP A 293 15.80 15.06 -29.52
C ASP A 293 15.47 15.93 -28.30
N ARG A 294 14.47 15.54 -27.50
CA ARG A 294 13.98 16.36 -26.38
C ARG A 294 15.02 16.52 -25.27
N THR A 295 15.80 15.48 -25.00
CA THR A 295 16.73 15.41 -23.87
C THR A 295 18.08 14.85 -24.34
N PRO A 296 18.99 15.71 -24.83
CA PRO A 296 20.31 15.30 -25.32
C PRO A 296 21.10 14.44 -24.32
N GLU A 297 20.97 14.72 -23.03
CA GLU A 297 21.66 14.00 -21.96
C GLU A 297 21.16 12.56 -21.83
N LEU A 298 19.84 12.33 -21.92
CA LEU A 298 19.28 10.97 -21.89
C LEU A 298 19.60 10.21 -23.18
N LYS A 299 19.64 10.90 -24.33
CA LYS A 299 20.08 10.34 -25.61
C LYS A 299 21.51 9.84 -25.52
N LEU A 300 22.43 10.70 -25.09
CA LEU A 300 23.84 10.36 -24.92
C LEU A 300 24.04 9.23 -23.89
N MET A 301 23.35 9.29 -22.75
CA MET A 301 23.46 8.23 -21.72
C MET A 301 22.98 6.88 -22.25
N SER A 302 21.86 6.85 -22.97
CA SER A 302 21.33 5.63 -23.57
C SER A 302 22.26 5.08 -24.64
N LEU A 303 22.89 5.95 -25.43
CA LEU A 303 23.85 5.56 -26.44
C LEU A 303 25.16 5.01 -25.83
N ARG A 304 25.65 5.60 -24.73
CA ARG A 304 26.80 5.08 -23.98
C ARG A 304 26.52 3.74 -23.32
N LEU A 305 25.32 3.56 -22.77
CA LEU A 305 24.89 2.25 -22.26
C LEU A 305 24.83 1.23 -23.40
N LEU A 306 24.27 1.60 -24.56
CA LEU A 306 24.26 0.74 -25.76
C LEU A 306 25.67 0.37 -26.25
N GLN A 307 26.60 1.34 -26.22
CA GLN A 307 28.01 1.10 -26.53
C GLN A 307 28.61 0.07 -25.57
N SER A 308 28.38 0.22 -24.27
CA SER A 308 28.90 -0.71 -23.27
C SER A 308 28.32 -2.11 -23.43
N ILE A 309 27.00 -2.25 -23.67
CA ILE A 309 26.39 -3.57 -23.82
C ILE A 309 26.71 -4.23 -25.16
N SER A 310 27.16 -3.49 -26.17
CA SER A 310 27.53 -4.04 -27.48
C SER A 310 28.98 -4.54 -27.57
N TYR A 311 29.84 -4.26 -26.58
CA TYR A 311 31.29 -4.56 -26.63
C TYR A 311 31.63 -6.06 -26.83
N GLU A 312 30.93 -6.95 -26.13
CA GLU A 312 31.14 -8.42 -26.23
C GLU A 312 29.80 -9.16 -26.29
N ILE A 313 29.16 -9.13 -27.45
CA ILE A 313 27.87 -9.82 -27.63
C ILE A 313 28.06 -11.33 -27.56
N THR A 314 27.35 -11.95 -26.62
CA THR A 314 27.55 -13.35 -26.22
C THR A 314 26.95 -14.39 -27.15
N SER A 315 25.91 -14.03 -27.91
CA SER A 315 25.23 -14.97 -28.80
C SER A 315 24.49 -14.25 -29.93
N LEU A 316 24.20 -14.98 -31.01
CA LEU A 316 23.40 -14.48 -32.12
C LEU A 316 21.99 -14.06 -31.67
N LYS A 317 21.40 -14.74 -30.68
CA LYS A 317 20.10 -14.39 -30.11
C LYS A 317 20.13 -12.99 -29.50
N VAL A 318 21.16 -12.69 -28.69
CA VAL A 318 21.33 -11.37 -28.06
C VAL A 318 21.53 -10.30 -29.13
N LEU A 319 22.40 -10.56 -30.12
CA LEU A 319 22.60 -9.63 -31.25
C LEU A 319 21.28 -9.33 -31.98
N GLN A 320 20.50 -10.37 -32.29
CA GLN A 320 19.21 -10.23 -32.97
C GLN A 320 18.21 -9.43 -32.13
N ASN A 321 18.17 -9.66 -30.81
CA ASN A 321 17.30 -8.89 -29.91
C ASN A 321 17.69 -7.40 -29.92
N ILE A 322 18.98 -7.08 -29.80
CA ILE A 322 19.48 -5.70 -29.87
C ILE A 322 19.07 -5.04 -31.21
N LEU A 323 19.34 -5.70 -32.34
CA LEU A 323 19.03 -5.17 -33.67
C LEU A 323 17.52 -5.05 -33.95
N GLN A 324 16.70 -5.91 -33.34
CA GLN A 324 15.25 -5.87 -33.46
C GLN A 324 14.66 -4.67 -32.71
N GLN A 325 15.17 -4.36 -31.51
CA GLN A 325 14.67 -3.25 -30.71
C GLN A 325 15.30 -1.89 -31.09
N ILE A 326 16.55 -1.91 -31.54
CA ILE A 326 17.32 -0.73 -31.93
C ILE A 326 17.89 -0.97 -33.33
N PRO A 327 17.20 -0.55 -34.39
CA PRO A 327 17.66 -0.75 -35.76
C PRO A 327 19.03 -0.10 -35.99
N LEU A 328 19.93 -0.82 -36.68
CA LEU A 328 21.28 -0.33 -36.97
C LEU A 328 21.28 1.00 -37.74
N GLU A 329 20.32 1.18 -38.65
CA GLU A 329 20.17 2.43 -39.42
C GLU A 329 19.92 3.64 -38.52
N THR A 330 19.13 3.49 -37.45
CA THR A 330 18.90 4.56 -36.47
C THR A 330 20.20 5.00 -35.80
N ILE A 331 21.14 4.09 -35.57
CA ILE A 331 22.44 4.43 -35.01
C ILE A 331 23.37 5.02 -36.08
N ARG A 332 23.32 4.52 -37.31
CA ARG A 332 24.10 5.06 -38.45
C ARG A 332 23.76 6.53 -38.72
N GLU A 333 22.49 6.92 -38.63
CA GLU A 333 22.07 8.33 -38.73
C GLU A 333 22.79 9.24 -37.71
N LEU A 334 23.08 8.72 -36.52
CA LEU A 334 23.81 9.47 -35.47
C LEU A 334 25.31 9.58 -35.75
N THR A 335 25.89 8.77 -36.64
CA THR A 335 27.32 8.86 -37.00
C THR A 335 27.66 10.07 -37.87
N ILE A 336 26.66 10.79 -38.36
CA ILE A 336 26.80 12.00 -39.18
C ILE A 336 26.22 13.26 -38.51
N THR A 337 25.80 13.14 -37.23
CA THR A 337 25.29 14.29 -36.49
C THR A 337 26.37 15.35 -36.22
N GLY A 338 25.94 16.59 -36.02
CA GLY A 338 26.83 17.71 -35.66
C GLY A 338 27.44 17.57 -34.27
N ASP A 339 26.76 16.90 -33.35
CA ASP A 339 27.26 16.63 -32.00
C ASP A 339 28.44 15.65 -32.04
N ALA A 340 29.63 16.12 -31.63
CA ALA A 340 30.86 15.34 -31.70
C ALA A 340 30.86 14.13 -30.78
N GLU A 341 30.24 14.25 -29.61
CA GLU A 341 30.24 13.21 -28.61
C GLU A 341 29.28 12.08 -28.98
N ILE A 342 28.05 12.43 -29.38
CA ILE A 342 27.06 11.46 -29.88
C ILE A 342 27.63 10.72 -31.10
N ARG A 343 28.29 11.44 -32.01
CA ARG A 343 28.86 10.86 -33.21
C ARG A 343 29.91 9.78 -32.91
N VAL A 344 30.84 10.06 -32.00
CA VAL A 344 31.89 9.11 -31.61
C VAL A 344 31.29 7.86 -30.97
N VAL A 345 30.36 8.03 -30.02
CA VAL A 345 29.73 6.88 -29.35
C VAL A 345 28.89 6.06 -30.35
N ALA A 346 28.19 6.71 -31.28
CA ALA A 346 27.43 6.02 -32.34
C ALA A 346 28.34 5.20 -33.26
N GLN A 347 29.50 5.73 -33.64
CA GLN A 347 30.48 5.02 -34.47
C GLN A 347 31.01 3.76 -33.77
N ASP A 348 31.29 3.86 -32.47
CA ASP A 348 31.72 2.72 -31.66
C ASP A 348 30.62 1.65 -31.57
N VAL A 349 29.36 2.06 -31.36
CA VAL A 349 28.21 1.13 -31.34
C VAL A 349 28.07 0.40 -32.68
N VAL A 350 28.13 1.13 -33.81
CA VAL A 350 28.05 0.53 -35.16
C VAL A 350 29.19 -0.48 -35.34
N THR A 351 30.41 -0.10 -34.99
CA THR A 351 31.59 -0.97 -35.09
C THR A 351 31.43 -2.24 -34.27
N ASN A 352 30.93 -2.13 -33.03
CA ASN A 352 30.67 -3.27 -32.15
C ASN A 352 29.62 -4.22 -32.75
N LEU A 353 28.48 -3.69 -33.21
CA LEU A 353 27.38 -4.47 -33.76
C LEU A 353 27.76 -5.17 -35.08
N GLU A 354 28.45 -4.47 -35.98
CA GLU A 354 28.92 -5.04 -37.26
C GLU A 354 29.99 -6.12 -37.03
N SER A 355 30.94 -5.86 -36.11
CA SER A 355 31.95 -6.85 -35.72
C SER A 355 31.31 -8.10 -35.11
N ALA A 356 30.28 -7.93 -34.28
CA ALA A 356 29.54 -9.06 -33.71
C ALA A 356 28.76 -9.82 -34.79
N LEU A 357 28.12 -9.11 -35.73
CA LEU A 357 27.40 -9.72 -36.85
C LEU A 357 28.34 -10.58 -37.70
N GLN A 358 29.52 -10.08 -38.04
CA GLN A 358 30.52 -10.84 -38.78
C GLN A 358 30.97 -12.09 -38.00
N LYS A 359 31.46 -11.91 -36.77
CA LYS A 359 32.01 -12.99 -35.94
C LYS A 359 31.00 -14.09 -35.61
N LEU A 360 29.73 -13.75 -35.40
CA LEU A 360 28.69 -14.69 -35.00
C LEU A 360 28.00 -15.36 -36.20
N THR A 361 28.01 -14.73 -37.37
CA THR A 361 27.48 -15.33 -38.60
C THR A 361 28.50 -16.28 -39.25
N GLU A 362 29.80 -15.95 -39.22
CA GLU A 362 30.87 -16.83 -39.71
C GLU A 362 31.05 -18.11 -38.85
N LYS A 363 30.61 -18.07 -37.58
CA LYS A 363 30.60 -19.23 -36.67
C LYS A 363 29.33 -20.08 -36.74
N ALA A 364 28.29 -19.64 -37.47
CA ALA A 364 27.16 -20.50 -37.75
C ALA A 364 27.63 -21.56 -38.75
N PRO A 365 27.56 -22.87 -38.47
CA PRO A 365 27.95 -23.87 -39.45
C PRO A 365 27.10 -23.63 -40.70
N SER A 366 27.77 -23.49 -41.84
CA SER A 366 27.12 -23.59 -43.14
C SER A 366 26.28 -24.86 -43.11
N GLN A 367 24.96 -24.72 -43.23
CA GLN A 367 24.10 -25.81 -43.64
C GLN A 367 24.40 -26.12 -45.11
N ASP A 368 25.61 -26.61 -45.37
CA ASP A 368 25.90 -27.36 -46.57
C ASP A 368 25.26 -28.73 -46.39
N LYS A 369 24.15 -28.92 -47.11
CA LYS A 369 23.45 -30.16 -47.43
C LYS A 369 24.19 -31.43 -46.98
N ILE A 370 23.87 -31.93 -45.79
CA ILE A 370 24.07 -33.35 -45.50
C ILE A 370 23.00 -34.09 -46.30
N SER A 371 23.46 -34.78 -47.35
CA SER A 371 22.65 -35.71 -48.14
C SER A 371 22.09 -36.79 -47.23
N TYR A 372 20.85 -37.20 -47.51
CA TYR A 372 20.05 -38.13 -46.70
C TYR A 372 20.65 -39.57 -46.62
N ASP A 373 21.79 -39.83 -47.25
CA ASP A 373 22.38 -41.17 -47.41
C ASP A 373 23.51 -41.49 -46.41
N ASP A 374 24.00 -40.53 -45.62
CA ASP A 374 25.09 -40.79 -44.65
C ASP A 374 24.61 -41.14 -43.22
N CYS A 375 23.30 -41.29 -43.00
CA CYS A 375 22.71 -41.60 -41.68
C CYS A 375 22.55 -43.12 -41.40
N PHE A 376 23.32 -43.99 -42.07
CA PHE A 376 23.17 -45.45 -41.92
C PHE A 376 24.49 -46.19 -41.74
N MET A 377 25.48 -45.65 -41.01
CA MET A 377 26.67 -46.45 -40.63
C MET A 377 27.29 -46.15 -39.25
N VAL A 378 26.55 -45.59 -38.28
CA VAL A 378 27.06 -45.40 -36.90
C VAL A 378 26.08 -45.90 -35.83
N GLN A 379 25.44 -47.06 -36.07
CA GLN A 379 24.59 -47.72 -35.06
C GLN A 379 25.14 -49.03 -34.48
N ASN A 380 26.36 -49.48 -34.86
CA ASN A 380 26.86 -50.79 -34.43
C ASN A 380 28.18 -50.79 -33.63
N TYR A 381 28.62 -49.66 -33.08
CA TYR A 381 29.82 -49.63 -32.20
C TYR A 381 29.57 -49.22 -30.74
N SER A 382 28.33 -49.05 -30.31
CA SER A 382 28.01 -48.63 -28.92
C SER A 382 27.28 -49.67 -28.07
N GLN A 383 27.08 -50.91 -28.54
CA GLN A 383 26.37 -51.97 -27.78
C GLN A 383 27.24 -53.04 -27.09
N GLN A 384 28.57 -52.87 -27.01
CA GLN A 384 29.43 -53.88 -26.33
C GLN A 384 30.30 -53.37 -25.16
N GLN A 385 30.03 -52.18 -24.60
CA GLN A 385 30.75 -51.70 -23.40
C GLN A 385 29.86 -51.19 -22.25
N GLN A 386 28.62 -51.67 -22.13
CA GLN A 386 27.77 -51.39 -20.95
C GLN A 386 27.16 -52.66 -20.32
N GLN A 387 27.93 -53.73 -20.25
CA GLN A 387 27.66 -54.84 -19.33
C GLN A 387 28.90 -55.14 -18.49
N GLN A 388 29.17 -54.28 -17.51
CA GLN A 388 29.71 -54.66 -16.21
C GLN A 388 29.70 -53.44 -15.28
N GLN A 389 29.17 -53.62 -14.08
CA GLN A 389 29.08 -52.69 -12.93
C GLN A 389 27.81 -51.85 -12.80
N GLN A 390 26.74 -52.48 -12.29
CA GLN A 390 25.87 -51.89 -11.26
C GLN A 390 26.12 -52.63 -9.95
N PRO A 391 26.07 -51.93 -8.80
CA PRO A 391 24.91 -52.13 -7.94
C PRO A 391 24.26 -50.85 -7.37
N SER A 392 22.93 -50.91 -7.31
CA SER A 392 21.99 -50.35 -6.30
C SER A 392 21.80 -48.82 -6.17
N GLN A 393 20.79 -48.30 -6.89
CA GLN A 393 20.19 -46.96 -6.75
C GLN A 393 19.08 -46.84 -5.68
N GLN A 394 19.02 -47.71 -4.66
CA GLN A 394 17.98 -47.62 -3.62
C GLN A 394 18.39 -46.84 -2.36
N THR A 395 19.64 -46.43 -2.20
CA THR A 395 20.11 -45.77 -0.95
C THR A 395 20.13 -44.23 -1.04
N GLN A 396 20.02 -43.63 -2.23
CA GLN A 396 20.13 -42.16 -2.39
C GLN A 396 18.82 -41.39 -2.23
N GLN A 397 17.65 -42.04 -2.35
CA GLN A 397 16.37 -41.35 -2.14
C GLN A 397 15.97 -41.23 -0.67
N GLN A 398 16.42 -42.13 0.22
CA GLN A 398 16.14 -42.02 1.67
C GLN A 398 16.96 -40.90 2.34
N SER A 399 18.23 -40.68 1.96
CA SER A 399 19.05 -39.60 2.57
C SER A 399 18.55 -38.18 2.24
N SER A 400 17.88 -38.00 1.10
CA SER A 400 17.33 -36.71 0.68
C SER A 400 16.11 -36.32 1.53
N VAL A 401 15.25 -37.29 1.85
CA VAL A 401 14.04 -37.08 2.66
C VAL A 401 14.40 -36.81 4.13
N ASP A 402 15.37 -37.54 4.69
CA ASP A 402 15.84 -37.31 6.07
C ASP A 402 16.52 -35.94 6.22
N SER A 403 17.23 -35.47 5.18
CA SER A 403 17.86 -34.14 5.19
C SER A 403 16.86 -32.98 5.09
N ALA A 404 15.69 -33.22 4.50
CA ALA A 404 14.61 -32.24 4.40
C ALA A 404 13.79 -32.17 5.69
N LEU A 405 13.50 -33.33 6.29
CA LEU A 405 12.78 -33.42 7.56
C LEU A 405 13.56 -32.79 8.72
N ASN A 406 14.89 -33.00 8.75
CA ASN A 406 15.76 -32.44 9.78
C ASN A 406 15.89 -30.90 9.66
N ARG A 407 15.89 -30.36 8.43
CA ARG A 407 15.85 -28.90 8.19
C ARG A 407 14.54 -28.26 8.64
N GLN A 408 13.42 -28.96 8.46
CA GLN A 408 12.11 -28.49 8.89
C GLN A 408 11.96 -28.53 10.43
N GLN A 409 12.48 -29.56 11.09
CA GLN A 409 12.50 -29.62 12.56
C GLN A 409 13.40 -28.53 13.17
N THR A 410 14.54 -28.25 12.55
CA THR A 410 15.45 -27.19 13.00
C THR A 410 14.82 -25.80 12.88
N SER A 411 14.06 -25.53 11.80
CA SER A 411 13.37 -24.23 11.64
C SER A 411 12.21 -24.06 12.64
N GLN A 412 11.48 -25.14 12.96
CA GLN A 412 10.43 -25.11 13.97
C GLN A 412 10.99 -24.86 15.38
N GLN A 413 12.12 -25.48 15.73
CA GLN A 413 12.78 -25.21 17.02
C GLN A 413 13.29 -23.77 17.12
N GLN A 414 13.83 -23.20 16.04
CA GLN A 414 14.22 -21.80 16.02
C GLN A 414 13.03 -20.86 16.20
N GLN A 415 11.90 -21.11 15.52
CA GLN A 415 10.68 -20.31 15.72
C GLN A 415 10.15 -20.38 17.15
N GLN A 416 10.14 -21.56 17.76
CA GLN A 416 9.72 -21.72 19.16
C GLN A 416 10.64 -20.97 20.13
N SER A 417 11.95 -20.96 19.89
CA SER A 417 12.91 -20.21 20.71
C SER A 417 12.73 -18.69 20.61
N LEU A 418 12.48 -18.17 19.41
CA LEU A 418 12.19 -16.75 19.17
C LEU A 418 10.90 -16.32 19.86
N GLN A 419 9.87 -17.16 19.82
CA GLN A 419 8.59 -16.87 20.46
C GLN A 419 8.68 -16.91 21.99
N GLN A 420 9.47 -17.81 22.57
CA GLN A 420 9.78 -17.80 24.00
C GLN A 420 10.54 -16.53 24.41
N GLN A 421 11.49 -16.08 23.60
CA GLN A 421 12.26 -14.87 23.88
C GLN A 421 11.40 -13.60 23.84
N GLN A 422 10.46 -13.51 22.88
CA GLN A 422 9.48 -12.42 22.82
C GLN A 422 8.53 -12.41 24.02
N ASN A 423 8.06 -13.59 24.45
CA ASN A 423 7.21 -13.71 25.63
C ASN A 423 7.94 -13.29 26.91
N GLN A 424 9.22 -13.62 27.05
CA GLN A 424 10.04 -13.17 28.18
C GLN A 424 10.23 -11.64 28.19
N GLN A 425 10.46 -11.02 27.03
CA GLN A 425 10.56 -9.56 26.93
C GLN A 425 9.24 -8.84 27.24
N GLN A 426 8.10 -9.40 26.84
CA GLN A 426 6.80 -8.86 27.22
C GLN A 426 6.56 -8.95 28.73
N GLN A 427 6.90 -10.08 29.36
CA GLN A 427 6.76 -10.22 30.82
C GLN A 427 7.64 -9.23 31.59
N GLN A 428 8.87 -8.99 31.14
CA GLN A 428 9.76 -8.00 31.75
C GLN A 428 9.21 -6.57 31.62
N THR A 429 8.64 -6.23 30.46
CA THR A 429 8.00 -4.93 30.23
C THR A 429 6.79 -4.73 31.15
N ILE A 430 5.96 -5.76 31.32
CA ILE A 430 4.79 -5.72 32.22
C ILE A 430 5.23 -5.53 33.67
N LEU A 431 6.28 -6.24 34.11
CA LEU A 431 6.83 -6.08 35.46
C LEU A 431 7.36 -4.66 35.71
N GLN A 432 8.06 -4.07 34.74
CA GLN A 432 8.52 -2.68 34.85
C GLN A 432 7.36 -1.69 34.94
N GLN A 433 6.30 -1.88 34.17
CA GLN A 433 5.11 -1.01 34.23
C GLN A 433 4.38 -1.13 35.57
N GLN A 434 4.25 -2.34 36.12
CA GLN A 434 3.65 -2.54 37.44
C GLN A 434 4.49 -1.90 38.55
N GLN A 435 5.81 -1.98 38.46
CA GLN A 435 6.71 -1.38 39.44
C GLN A 435 6.69 0.16 39.37
N GLN A 436 6.56 0.73 38.18
CA GLN A 436 6.34 2.17 38.01
C GLN A 436 4.99 2.63 38.60
N GLN A 437 3.92 1.87 38.38
CA GLN A 437 2.60 2.17 38.96
C GLN A 437 2.60 2.08 40.49
N GLN A 438 3.29 1.10 41.08
CA GLN A 438 3.42 0.99 42.54
C GLN A 438 4.21 2.17 43.13
N ASN A 439 5.29 2.59 42.47
CA ASN A 439 6.07 3.75 42.90
C ASN A 439 5.27 5.06 42.78
N SER A 440 4.38 5.19 41.81
CA SER A 440 3.48 6.35 41.67
C SER A 440 2.33 6.39 42.68
N GLN A 441 2.02 5.29 43.36
CA GLN A 441 1.00 5.23 44.41
C GLN A 441 1.57 5.41 45.83
N GLN A 442 2.90 5.44 45.97
CA GLN A 442 3.60 5.66 47.25
C GLN A 442 4.12 7.09 47.46
N ILE A 443 3.86 7.99 46.48
CA ILE A 443 4.07 9.44 46.55
C ILE A 443 2.69 10.08 46.70
#